data_AF-A0A7C5BNA4-F1
#
_entry.id   AF-A0A7C5BNA4-F1
#
_cell.length_a   1.000
_cell.length_b   1.000
_cell.length_c   1.000
_cell.angle_alpha   90.00
_cell.angle_beta   90.00
_cell.angle_gamma   90.00
#
_symmetry.space_group_name_H-M   'P 1'
#
loop_
_entity.id
_entity.type
_entity.pdbx_description
1 polymer ?
#
loop_
_entity_poly.entity_id
_entity_poly.type
_entity_poly.pdbx_seq_one_letter_code
_entity_poly.pdbx_strand_id
1 'polypeptide(L)'
;ASADWMDSATRYGSYAMEHLINDILKNGGNRNNLEIKLTGGGKIMASMSDIGSRNIEFVLEYLLTEQLDIVVQDLGDIYPRKVMYYPDSGRLRVKRLRSLHNETLIQREQAYQRELDVQPDSGGVELF
;
A
#
# COMPACT_ATOMS: atom_id res chain seq x y z
N ALA A 1 8.06 9.39 21.59
CA ALA A 1 8.13 8.02 21.07
C ALA A 1 7.49 7.86 19.68
N SER A 2 6.46 8.64 19.30
CA SER A 2 5.77 8.47 18.01
C SER A 2 6.47 9.07 16.77
N ALA A 3 7.55 9.82 16.92
CA ALA A 3 8.19 10.52 15.79
C ALA A 3 9.26 9.65 15.09
N ASP A 4 10.05 8.88 15.86
CA ASP A 4 11.14 8.06 15.30
C ASP A 4 10.65 6.93 14.40
N TRP A 5 9.56 6.26 14.76
CA TRP A 5 9.01 5.17 13.94
C TRP A 5 8.44 5.66 12.60
N MET A 6 7.93 6.90 12.60
CA MET A 6 7.34 7.53 11.43
C MET A 6 8.45 7.90 10.44
N ASP A 7 9.58 8.39 10.92
CA ASP A 7 10.78 8.64 10.11
C ASP A 7 11.40 7.35 9.53
N SER A 8 11.48 6.27 10.32
CA SER A 8 11.96 4.98 9.81
C SER A 8 11.06 4.39 8.73
N ALA A 9 9.74 4.42 8.91
CA ALA A 9 8.81 3.87 7.94
C ALA A 9 8.73 4.74 6.65
N THR A 10 8.89 6.07 6.74
CA THR A 10 8.99 6.95 5.55
C THR A 10 10.22 6.64 4.74
N ARG A 11 11.38 6.50 5.39
CA ARG A 11 12.62 6.09 4.72
C ARG A 11 12.48 4.74 4.04
N TYR A 12 11.82 3.80 4.71
CA TYR A 12 11.57 2.48 4.15
C TYR A 12 10.66 2.54 2.92
N GLY A 13 9.55 3.27 2.99
CA GLY A 13 8.64 3.47 1.87
C GLY A 13 9.34 4.12 0.68
N SER A 14 10.14 5.16 0.92
CA SER A 14 10.91 5.84 -0.13
C SER A 14 11.93 4.90 -0.77
N TYR A 15 12.65 4.13 0.04
CA TYR A 15 13.61 3.13 -0.45
C TYR A 15 12.93 2.06 -1.31
N ALA A 16 11.79 1.52 -0.86
CA ALA A 16 11.05 0.49 -1.58
C ALA A 16 10.53 1.00 -2.93
N MET A 17 9.97 2.22 -2.95
CA MET A 17 9.48 2.85 -4.19
C MET A 17 10.60 3.14 -5.17
N GLU A 18 11.71 3.69 -4.69
CA GLU A 18 12.89 3.97 -5.51
C GLU A 18 13.47 2.67 -6.09
N HIS A 19 13.59 1.63 -5.27
CA HIS A 19 14.09 0.33 -5.69
C HIS A 19 13.22 -0.29 -6.78
N LEU A 20 11.89 -0.26 -6.60
CA LEU A 20 10.93 -0.77 -7.58
C LEU A 20 11.04 -0.03 -8.91
N ILE A 21 11.10 1.29 -8.89
CA ILE A 21 11.27 2.11 -10.10
C ILE A 21 12.58 1.75 -10.79
N ASN A 22 13.68 1.71 -10.04
CA ASN A 22 15.00 1.39 -10.57
C ASN A 22 15.04 0.00 -11.21
N ASP A 23 14.37 -0.99 -10.63
CA ASP A 23 14.32 -2.33 -11.19
C ASP A 23 13.50 -2.39 -12.47
N ILE A 24 12.40 -1.63 -12.59
CA ILE A 24 11.66 -1.48 -13.85
C ILE A 24 12.58 -0.88 -14.92
N LEU A 25 13.32 0.18 -14.59
CA LEU A 25 14.24 0.85 -15.53
C LEU A 25 15.39 -0.06 -15.98
N LYS A 26 16.01 -0.80 -15.05
CA LYS A 26 17.07 -1.78 -15.37
C LYS A 26 16.60 -2.88 -16.31
N ASN A 27 15.32 -3.24 -16.24
CA ASN A 27 14.70 -4.24 -17.12
C ASN A 27 14.15 -3.64 -18.43
N GLY A 28 14.57 -2.43 -18.80
CA GLY A 28 14.23 -1.79 -20.08
C GLY A 28 12.99 -0.89 -20.04
N GLY A 29 12.43 -0.62 -18.85
CA GLY A 29 11.40 0.39 -18.67
C GLY A 29 11.95 1.80 -18.92
N ASN A 30 11.07 2.71 -19.35
CA ASN A 30 11.40 4.12 -19.54
C ASN A 30 10.64 4.95 -18.50
N ARG A 31 11.35 5.82 -17.78
CA ARG A 31 10.76 6.68 -16.73
C ARG A 31 9.58 7.52 -17.26
N ASN A 32 9.68 8.02 -18.49
CA ASN A 32 8.62 8.83 -19.11
C ASN A 32 7.36 8.03 -19.48
N ASN A 33 7.45 6.70 -19.48
CA ASN A 33 6.34 5.80 -19.81
C ASN A 33 5.79 5.09 -18.57
N LEU A 34 6.24 5.45 -17.36
CA LEU A 34 5.71 4.86 -16.14
C LEU A 34 4.27 5.30 -15.92
N GLU A 35 3.38 4.33 -15.73
CA GLU A 35 2.01 4.57 -15.30
C GLU A 35 1.88 4.27 -13.81
N ILE A 36 1.48 5.25 -13.01
CA ILE A 36 1.26 5.04 -11.58
C ILE A 36 -0.23 4.81 -11.29
N LYS A 37 -0.54 3.74 -10.57
CA LYS A 37 -1.92 3.38 -10.17
C LYS A 37 -1.94 3.05 -8.69
N LEU A 38 -2.76 3.78 -7.95
CA LEU A 38 -2.86 3.67 -6.50
C LEU A 38 -4.17 2.99 -6.09
N THR A 39 -4.09 2.04 -5.17
CA THR A 39 -5.27 1.39 -4.59
C THR A 39 -4.98 0.93 -3.17
N GLY A 40 -5.93 1.07 -2.25
CA GLY A 40 -5.77 0.60 -0.86
C GLY A 40 -6.05 1.67 0.19
N GLY A 41 -5.40 1.54 1.35
CA GLY A 41 -5.57 2.47 2.49
C GLY A 41 -6.98 2.46 3.10
N GLY A 42 -7.71 1.35 2.98
CA GLY A 42 -9.06 1.22 3.53
C GLY A 42 -9.05 1.06 5.05
N LYS A 43 -9.98 1.72 5.75
CA LYS A 43 -10.16 1.63 7.21
C LYS A 43 -11.27 0.65 7.55
N ILE A 44 -10.90 -0.61 7.72
CA ILE A 44 -11.84 -1.74 7.86
C ILE A 44 -12.42 -1.81 9.29
N MET A 45 -11.63 -1.45 10.30
CA MET A 45 -12.06 -1.40 11.70
C MET A 45 -11.93 0.01 12.29
N ALA A 46 -12.90 0.42 13.11
CA ALA A 46 -12.81 1.69 13.83
C ALA A 46 -11.64 1.71 14.84
N SER A 47 -11.25 0.53 15.35
CA SER A 47 -10.11 0.32 16.26
C SER A 47 -8.77 0.13 15.55
N MET A 48 -8.74 0.05 14.21
CA MET A 48 -7.49 0.03 13.47
C MET A 48 -6.82 1.40 13.54
N SER A 49 -5.50 1.39 13.68
CA SER A 49 -4.63 2.55 13.58
C SER A 49 -4.81 3.28 12.25
N ASP A 50 -4.49 4.57 12.22
CA ASP A 50 -4.65 5.45 11.03
C ASP A 50 -3.58 5.23 9.94
N ILE A 51 -3.02 4.03 9.94
CA ILE A 51 -1.99 3.45 9.06
C ILE A 51 -2.33 3.70 7.59
N GLY A 52 -3.54 3.29 7.17
CA GLY A 52 -4.00 3.46 5.79
C GLY A 52 -4.04 4.92 5.32
N SER A 53 -4.46 5.86 6.18
CA SER A 53 -4.50 7.28 5.85
C SER A 53 -3.10 7.87 5.70
N ARG A 54 -2.15 7.47 6.56
CA ARG A 54 -0.75 7.91 6.50
C ARG A 54 -0.04 7.36 5.28
N ASN A 55 -0.31 6.12 4.91
CA ASN A 55 0.16 5.52 3.67
C ASN A 55 -0.29 6.31 2.43
N ILE A 56 -1.56 6.71 2.42
CA ILE A 56 -2.13 7.52 1.35
C ILE A 56 -1.42 8.87 1.29
N GLU A 57 -1.24 9.55 2.42
CA GLU A 57 -0.54 10.84 2.48
C GLU A 57 0.90 10.71 1.98
N PHE A 58 1.65 9.76 2.53
CA PHE A 58 3.04 9.48 2.13
C PHE A 58 3.18 9.23 0.62
N VAL A 59 2.37 8.33 0.04
CA VAL A 59 2.53 7.97 -1.38
C VAL A 59 2.17 9.14 -2.29
N LEU A 60 1.18 9.95 -1.93
CA LEU A 60 0.81 11.15 -2.70
C LEU A 60 1.93 12.20 -2.66
N GLU A 61 2.52 12.45 -1.50
CA GLU A 61 3.66 13.37 -1.35
C GLU A 61 4.90 12.87 -2.09
N TYR A 62 5.20 11.58 -2.01
CA TYR A 62 6.33 10.96 -2.69
C TYR A 62 6.21 11.14 -4.22
N LEU A 63 5.06 10.80 -4.79
CA LEU A 63 4.84 10.87 -6.24
C LEU A 63 4.85 12.32 -6.75
N LEU A 64 4.31 13.25 -5.96
CA LEU A 64 4.40 14.68 -6.27
C LEU A 64 5.85 15.16 -6.31
N THR A 65 6.65 14.75 -5.33
CA THR A 65 8.08 15.12 -5.24
C THR A 65 8.88 14.54 -6.39
N GLU A 66 8.61 13.29 -6.77
CA GLU A 66 9.27 12.57 -7.87
C GLU A 66 8.74 12.95 -9.26
N GLN A 67 7.72 13.82 -9.35
CA GLN A 67 7.06 14.23 -10.60
C GLN A 67 6.53 13.03 -11.39
N LEU A 68 5.88 12.10 -10.70
CA LEU A 68 5.29 10.90 -11.29
C LEU A 68 3.76 11.03 -11.32
N ASP A 69 3.20 11.04 -12.53
CA ASP A 69 1.77 11.24 -12.71
C ASP A 69 0.94 10.00 -12.36
N ILE A 70 -0.10 10.22 -11.57
CA ILE A 70 -1.07 9.19 -11.19
C ILE A 70 -2.13 9.06 -12.28
N VAL A 71 -2.23 7.89 -12.88
CA VAL A 71 -3.23 7.58 -13.92
C VAL A 71 -4.55 7.11 -13.29
N VAL A 72 -4.49 6.41 -12.15
CA VAL A 72 -5.65 5.87 -11.45
C VAL A 72 -5.46 5.91 -9.93
N GLN A 73 -6.52 6.25 -9.20
CA GLN A 73 -6.55 6.17 -7.74
C GLN A 73 -7.87 5.55 -7.22
N ASP A 74 -7.78 4.53 -6.35
CA ASP A 74 -8.89 3.96 -5.54
C ASP A 74 -8.43 3.80 -4.08
N LEU A 75 -8.41 4.91 -3.35
CA LEU A 75 -7.85 5.03 -2.01
C LEU A 75 -8.95 5.16 -0.94
N GLY A 76 -8.65 4.81 0.32
CA GLY A 76 -9.54 5.00 1.46
C GLY A 76 -10.70 4.00 1.50
N ASP A 77 -11.89 4.40 1.98
CA ASP A 77 -13.10 3.56 2.12
C ASP A 77 -13.04 2.53 3.28
N ILE A 78 -14.19 2.01 3.69
CA ILE A 78 -14.34 1.06 4.80
C ILE A 78 -14.32 -0.41 4.36
N TYR A 79 -14.28 -0.65 3.05
CA TYR A 79 -14.34 -2.00 2.50
C TYR A 79 -12.95 -2.54 2.17
N PRO A 80 -12.63 -3.77 2.59
CA PRO A 80 -11.46 -4.47 2.09
C PRO A 80 -11.51 -4.59 0.57
N ARG A 81 -10.34 -4.57 -0.06
CA ARG A 81 -10.18 -4.66 -1.51
C ARG A 81 -9.29 -5.83 -1.88
N LYS A 82 -9.74 -6.63 -2.85
CA LYS A 82 -8.88 -7.57 -3.56
C LYS A 82 -8.33 -6.87 -4.80
N VAL A 83 -7.00 -6.75 -4.87
CA VAL A 83 -6.28 -6.10 -5.96
C VAL A 83 -5.64 -7.16 -6.86
N MET A 84 -5.70 -6.95 -8.17
CA MET A 84 -5.01 -7.77 -9.16
C MET A 84 -4.44 -6.87 -10.25
N TYR A 85 -3.13 -6.94 -10.44
CA TYR A 85 -2.40 -6.17 -11.44
C TYR A 85 -1.87 -7.09 -12.54
N TYR A 86 -2.05 -6.68 -13.80
CA TYR A 86 -1.61 -7.38 -14.99
C TYR A 86 -0.46 -6.58 -15.63
N PRO A 87 0.81 -6.93 -15.37
CA PRO A 87 1.97 -6.12 -15.78
C PRO A 87 2.18 -6.07 -17.29
N ASP A 88 1.74 -7.10 -18.02
CA ASP A 88 1.78 -7.18 -19.48
C ASP A 88 0.91 -6.11 -20.18
N SER A 89 -0.18 -5.70 -19.53
CA SER A 89 -1.20 -4.81 -20.08
C SER A 89 -1.44 -3.55 -19.23
N GLY A 90 -0.74 -3.42 -18.10
CA GLY A 90 -0.95 -2.38 -17.10
C GLY A 90 -2.32 -2.41 -16.42
N ARG A 91 -3.18 -3.43 -16.65
CA ARG A 91 -4.56 -3.41 -16.14
C ARG A 91 -4.59 -3.62 -14.63
N LEU A 92 -5.28 -2.73 -13.93
CA LEU A 92 -5.57 -2.84 -12.51
C LEU A 92 -7.04 -3.23 -12.31
N ARG A 93 -7.28 -4.35 -11.62
CA ARG A 93 -8.63 -4.78 -11.23
C ARG A 93 -8.76 -4.73 -9.71
N VAL A 94 -9.78 -4.01 -9.25
CA VAL A 94 -10.08 -3.88 -7.83
C VAL A 94 -11.49 -4.39 -7.56
N LYS A 95 -11.62 -5.33 -6.62
CA LYS A 95 -12.91 -5.82 -6.13
C LYS A 95 -13.09 -5.43 -4.67
N ARG A 96 -14.03 -4.51 -4.42
CA ARG A 96 -14.48 -4.17 -3.06
C ARG A 96 -15.31 -5.32 -2.48
N LEU A 97 -14.94 -5.78 -1.30
CA LEU A 97 -15.59 -6.89 -0.61
C LEU A 97 -16.72 -6.31 0.27
N ARG A 98 -17.88 -6.04 -0.35
CA ARG A 98 -19.04 -5.39 0.31
C ARG A 98 -19.90 -6.32 1.17
N SER A 99 -19.88 -7.61 0.88
CA SER A 99 -20.63 -8.62 1.63
C SER A 99 -19.95 -9.96 1.50
N LEU A 100 -19.30 -10.39 2.57
CA LEU A 100 -18.79 -11.74 2.81
C LEU A 100 -18.84 -11.91 4.32
N HIS A 101 -19.52 -12.94 4.82
CA HIS A 101 -19.54 -13.39 6.22
C HIS A 101 -18.43 -12.74 7.07
N ASN A 102 -18.77 -11.59 7.69
CA ASN A 102 -17.79 -10.65 8.25
C ASN A 102 -16.90 -11.32 9.29
N GLU A 103 -17.42 -12.31 10.02
CA GLU A 103 -16.68 -13.04 11.05
C GLU A 103 -15.39 -13.67 10.54
N THR A 104 -15.41 -14.41 9.43
CA THR A 104 -14.20 -15.11 8.97
C THR A 104 -13.11 -14.16 8.47
N LEU A 105 -13.49 -13.04 7.85
CA LEU A 105 -12.54 -12.02 7.40
C LEU A 105 -11.99 -11.23 8.58
N ILE A 106 -12.86 -10.81 9.50
CA ILE A 106 -12.47 -10.12 10.73
C ILE A 106 -11.55 -10.99 11.58
N GLN A 107 -11.87 -12.28 11.73
CA GLN A 107 -11.03 -13.22 12.49
C GLN A 107 -9.66 -13.42 11.84
N ARG A 108 -9.60 -13.49 10.50
CA ARG A 108 -8.32 -13.54 9.77
C ARG A 108 -7.52 -12.26 9.94
N GLU A 109 -8.17 -11.10 9.85
CA GLU A 109 -7.51 -9.80 10.04
C GLU A 109 -6.98 -9.65 11.47
N GLN A 110 -7.79 -10.02 12.47
CA GLN A 110 -7.38 -10.01 13.88
C GLN A 110 -6.31 -11.07 14.20
N ALA A 111 -6.29 -12.19 13.49
CA ALA A 111 -5.23 -13.18 13.60
C ALA A 111 -3.93 -12.64 12.98
N TYR A 112 -4.02 -12.02 11.80
CA TYR A 112 -2.90 -11.40 11.11
C TYR A 112 -2.30 -10.25 11.96
N GLN A 113 -3.12 -9.35 12.49
CA GLN A 113 -2.67 -8.30 13.41
C GLN A 113 -1.98 -8.86 14.64
N ARG A 114 -2.49 -9.94 15.24
CA ARG A 114 -1.85 -10.59 16.39
C ARG A 114 -0.53 -11.29 16.02
N GLU A 115 -0.41 -11.84 14.82
CA GLU A 115 0.87 -12.37 14.32
C GLU A 115 1.90 -11.25 14.16
N LEU A 116 1.50 -10.10 13.62
CA LEU A 116 2.36 -8.93 13.47
C LEU A 116 2.83 -8.38 14.83
N ASP A 117 1.95 -8.31 15.84
CA ASP A 117 2.32 -7.88 17.19
C ASP A 117 3.31 -8.85 17.88
N VAL A 118 3.38 -10.11 17.44
CA VAL A 118 4.21 -11.17 18.04
C VAL A 118 5.54 -11.38 17.30
N GLN A 119 5.63 -11.01 16.02
CA GLN A 119 6.88 -11.07 15.25
C GLN A 119 7.52 -9.68 15.09
N PRO A 120 8.56 -9.33 15.87
CA PRO A 120 9.42 -8.22 15.50
C PRO A 120 10.32 -8.67 14.34
N ASP A 121 10.19 -7.99 13.20
CA ASP A 121 11.06 -8.10 12.02
C ASP A 121 11.16 -9.48 11.35
N SER A 122 10.32 -9.72 10.34
CA SER A 122 10.54 -10.77 9.35
C SER A 122 10.19 -10.29 7.94
N GLY A 123 10.86 -9.22 7.48
CA GLY A 123 11.07 -8.92 6.04
C GLY A 123 9.81 -8.75 5.16
N GLY A 124 8.62 -8.72 5.74
CA GLY A 124 7.39 -8.37 5.06
C GLY A 124 7.34 -6.86 4.90
N VAL A 125 7.31 -6.39 3.65
CA VAL A 125 7.14 -4.98 3.32
C VAL A 125 5.75 -4.55 3.80
N GLU A 126 5.65 -4.05 5.03
CA GLU A 126 4.50 -3.25 5.47
C GLU A 126 4.76 -1.80 5.12
N LEU A 127 4.00 -1.30 4.15
CA LEU A 127 3.78 0.14 4.01
C LEU A 127 2.79 0.54 5.11
N PHE A 128 3.19 1.55 5.88
CA PHE A 128 2.62 2.13 7.11
C PHE A 128 1.26 1.66 7.58
#